data_AF-A0A9Q1M7C6-F1
#
_entry.id   AF-A0A9Q1M7C6-F1
#
_cell.length_a   1.000
_cell.length_b   1.000
_cell.length_c   1.000
_cell.angle_alpha   90.00
_cell.angle_beta   90.00
_cell.angle_gamma   90.00
#
_symmetry.space_group_name_H-M   'P 1'
#
loop_
_entity.id
_entity.type
_entity.pdbx_description
1 polymer ?
#
loop_
_entity_poly.entity_id
_entity_poly.type
_entity_poly.pdbx_seq_one_letter_code
_entity_poly.pdbx_strand_id
1 'polypeptide(L)'
;MVLIPKYPKKDPDDVSSRDIPFSVPFSVDITKLTVGYLEDAEMEVVHVLQSKGVNMVPFNLSYTVDSAQGILNFTMDVEMLAHFDKWQRSNLDDEYEAQDQWPIELRRARAISAVDYVQ
;
A
#
# COMPACT_ATOMS: atom_id res chain seq x y z
N MET A 1 6.17 19.80 10.41
CA MET A 1 5.59 18.87 11.40
C MET A 1 6.02 17.48 10.98
N VAL A 2 6.87 16.80 11.78
CA VAL A 2 7.31 15.42 11.50
C VAL A 2 6.68 14.54 12.55
N LEU A 3 5.78 13.64 12.16
CA LEU A 3 5.18 12.64 13.05
C LEU A 3 5.65 11.25 12.62
N ILE A 4 6.93 10.96 12.85
CA ILE A 4 7.40 9.57 13.00
C ILE A 4 7.87 9.45 14.45
N PRO A 5 7.14 8.74 15.32
CA PRO A 5 7.52 8.60 16.71
C PRO A 5 8.87 7.88 16.83
N LYS A 6 9.66 8.31 17.81
CA LYS A 6 11.04 7.90 18.04
C LYS A 6 11.23 6.38 18.24
N TYR A 7 10.16 5.64 18.51
CA TYR A 7 10.16 4.19 18.74
C TYR A 7 8.79 3.58 18.39
N PRO A 8 8.61 2.92 17.24
CA PRO A 8 7.45 2.07 17.03
C PRO A 8 7.56 0.87 17.97
N LYS A 9 6.73 0.84 19.02
CA LYS A 9 6.59 -0.35 19.86
C LYS A 9 5.56 -1.27 19.21
N LYS A 10 5.73 -2.58 19.41
CA LYS A 10 4.69 -3.55 19.05
C LYS A 10 3.38 -3.18 19.77
N ASP A 11 2.32 -3.12 18.99
CA ASP A 11 0.95 -2.97 19.47
C ASP A 11 0.37 -4.38 19.72
N PRO A 12 -0.03 -4.72 20.96
CA PRO A 12 -0.64 -6.01 21.27
C PRO A 12 -1.97 -6.27 20.54
N ASP A 13 -2.69 -5.22 20.14
CA ASP A 13 -4.02 -5.32 19.51
C ASP A 13 -3.94 -5.33 17.97
N ASP A 14 -2.74 -5.14 17.41
CA ASP A 14 -2.48 -5.21 15.97
C ASP A 14 -1.52 -6.36 15.65
N VAL A 15 -2.08 -7.41 15.04
CA VAL A 15 -1.33 -8.62 14.63
C VAL A 15 -0.28 -8.35 13.56
N SER A 16 -0.43 -7.26 12.80
CA SER A 16 0.55 -6.84 11.79
C SER A 16 1.71 -6.05 12.40
N SER A 17 1.55 -5.55 13.63
CA SER A 17 2.55 -4.77 14.33
C SER A 17 3.80 -5.59 14.64
N ARG A 18 4.96 -5.02 14.31
CA ARG A 18 6.27 -5.63 14.51
C ARG A 18 7.12 -4.75 15.42
N ASP A 19 7.86 -5.38 16.32
CA ASP A 19 8.89 -4.71 17.11
C ASP A 19 10.16 -4.58 16.25
N ILE A 20 10.22 -3.53 15.42
CA ILE A 20 11.34 -3.27 14.51
C ILE A 20 12.02 -1.96 14.92
N PRO A 21 13.33 -1.98 15.22
CA PRO A 21 14.06 -0.76 15.48
C PRO A 21 14.15 0.07 14.20
N PHE A 22 13.42 1.19 14.15
CA PHE A 22 13.65 2.24 13.15
C PHE A 22 14.84 3.09 13.60
N SER A 23 15.93 3.08 12.82
CA SER A 23 16.99 4.08 13.00
C SER A 23 16.44 5.47 12.71
N VAL A 24 16.95 6.49 13.38
CA VAL A 24 16.50 7.88 13.16
C VAL A 24 16.75 8.23 11.68
N PRO A 25 15.71 8.45 10.88
CA PRO A 25 15.85 8.49 9.42
C PRO A 25 16.50 9.79 8.90
N PHE A 26 16.68 10.78 9.77
CA PHE A 26 17.13 12.14 9.39
C PHE A 26 18.62 12.41 9.67
N SER A 27 19.36 11.43 10.19
CA SER A 27 20.80 11.57 10.51
C SER A 27 21.74 11.04 9.42
N VAL A 28 21.20 10.76 8.22
CA VAL A 28 21.97 10.18 7.12
C VAL A 28 22.67 11.28 6.31
N ASP A 29 23.97 11.10 6.11
CA ASP A 29 24.76 11.92 5.18
C ASP A 29 24.37 11.58 3.74
N ILE A 30 23.61 12.46 3.11
CA ILE A 30 23.05 12.23 1.77
C ILE A 30 24.12 12.07 0.69
N THR A 31 25.34 12.57 0.91
CA THR A 31 26.43 12.47 -0.07
C THR A 31 26.96 11.05 -0.22
N LYS A 32 26.66 10.18 0.74
CA LYS A 32 27.01 8.76 0.73
C LYS A 32 25.90 7.89 0.13
N LEU A 33 24.76 8.47 -0.23
CA LEU A 33 23.63 7.73 -0.78
C LEU A 33 23.84 7.50 -2.28
N THR A 34 23.52 6.28 -2.71
CA THR A 34 23.27 5.95 -4.11
C THR A 34 21.78 5.74 -4.27
N VAL A 35 21.16 6.50 -5.17
CA VAL A 35 19.71 6.48 -5.38
C VAL A 35 19.41 6.12 -6.82
N GLY A 36 18.69 5.02 -7.01
CA GLY A 36 18.15 4.62 -8.29
C GLY A 36 16.96 5.49 -8.68
N TYR A 37 16.89 5.98 -9.92
CA TYR A 37 15.72 6.67 -10.45
C TYR A 37 15.15 5.93 -11.67
N LEU A 38 13.82 5.91 -11.75
CA LEU A 38 13.09 5.27 -12.85
C LEU A 38 13.07 6.16 -14.09
N GLU A 39 12.73 5.59 -15.24
CA GLU A 39 12.68 6.30 -16.53
C GLU A 39 11.66 7.46 -16.52
N ASP A 40 10.57 7.32 -15.77
CA ASP A 40 9.49 8.30 -15.61
C ASP A 40 9.71 9.26 -14.43
N ALA A 41 10.90 9.25 -13.81
CA ALA A 41 11.21 10.15 -12.71
C ALA A 41 11.23 11.62 -13.16
N GLU A 42 10.80 12.50 -12.27
CA GLU A 42 10.87 13.95 -12.49
C GLU A 42 12.34 14.42 -12.46
N MET A 43 12.89 14.72 -13.64
CA MET A 43 14.32 15.01 -13.79
C MET A 43 14.79 16.27 -13.04
N GLU A 44 13.89 17.22 -12.76
CA GLU A 44 14.21 18.37 -11.91
C GLU A 44 14.66 17.92 -10.51
N VAL A 45 13.94 16.98 -9.90
CA VAL A 45 14.27 16.42 -8.59
C VAL A 45 15.58 15.66 -8.64
N VAL A 46 15.79 14.87 -9.68
CA VAL A 46 17.05 14.11 -9.89
C VAL A 46 18.24 15.07 -9.95
N HIS A 47 18.15 16.14 -10.73
CA HIS A 47 19.22 17.14 -10.84
C HIS A 47 19.46 17.89 -9.52
N VAL A 48 18.41 18.23 -8.79
CA VAL A 48 18.55 18.88 -7.46
C VAL A 48 19.29 17.96 -6.49
N LEU A 49 18.93 16.69 -6.42
CA LEU A 49 19.61 15.71 -5.55
C LEU A 49 21.06 15.48 -5.98
N GLN A 50 21.31 15.38 -7.28
CA GLN A 50 22.66 15.26 -7.83
C GLN A 50 23.53 16.48 -7.48
N SER A 51 22.98 17.70 -7.59
CA SER A 51 23.67 18.94 -7.21
C SER A 51 24.03 19.01 -5.72
N LYS A 52 23.30 18.26 -4.88
CA LYS A 52 23.56 18.12 -3.44
C LYS A 52 24.56 17.00 -3.11
N GLY A 53 25.13 16.35 -4.13
CA GLY A 53 26.16 15.32 -3.99
C GLY A 53 25.63 13.90 -3.83
N VAL A 54 24.34 13.64 -4.09
CA VAL A 54 23.78 12.29 -4.12
C VAL A 54 24.23 11.58 -5.40
N ASN A 55 24.64 10.32 -5.30
CA ASN A 55 24.97 9.50 -6.46
C ASN A 55 23.69 8.97 -7.12
N MET A 56 23.20 9.68 -8.14
CA MET A 56 22.00 9.30 -8.88
C MET A 56 22.34 8.30 -10.00
N VAL A 57 21.63 7.18 -10.08
CA VAL A 57 21.86 6.10 -11.06
C VAL A 57 20.54 5.74 -11.76
N PRO A 58 20.48 5.67 -13.11
CA PRO A 58 19.30 5.15 -13.79
C PRO A 58 19.03 3.70 -13.36
N PHE A 59 17.78 3.38 -13.07
CA PHE A 59 17.38 2.06 -12.60
C PHE A 59 16.11 1.58 -13.30
N ASN A 60 16.05 0.27 -13.57
CA ASN A 60 14.88 -0.38 -14.14
C ASN A 60 14.35 -1.41 -13.14
N LEU A 61 13.06 -1.33 -12.82
CA LEU A 61 12.37 -2.33 -12.02
C LEU A 61 11.96 -3.52 -12.89
N SER A 62 12.80 -4.55 -12.93
CA SER A 62 12.53 -5.79 -13.64
C SER A 62 11.65 -6.71 -12.80
N TYR A 63 10.32 -6.56 -12.91
CA TYR A 63 9.39 -7.48 -12.29
C TYR A 63 9.40 -8.84 -13.00
N THR A 64 9.32 -9.93 -12.23
CA THR A 64 9.16 -11.30 -12.79
C THR A 64 7.70 -11.66 -13.05
N VAL A 65 6.78 -10.74 -12.75
CA VAL A 65 5.34 -10.90 -12.88
C VAL A 65 4.82 -9.95 -13.96
N ASP A 66 3.82 -10.40 -14.70
CA ASP A 66 3.29 -9.66 -15.85
C ASP A 66 2.69 -8.30 -15.46
N SER A 67 2.08 -8.20 -14.27
CA SER A 67 1.50 -6.96 -13.77
C SER A 67 1.42 -6.92 -12.25
N ALA A 68 2.30 -6.12 -11.63
CA ALA A 68 2.21 -5.80 -10.20
C ALA A 68 0.90 -5.08 -9.85
N GLN A 69 0.40 -4.22 -10.76
CA GLN A 69 -0.89 -3.54 -10.58
C GLN A 69 -2.06 -4.54 -10.58
N GLY A 70 -2.00 -5.57 -11.44
CA GLY A 70 -3.03 -6.62 -11.47
C GLY A 70 -3.08 -7.41 -10.17
N ILE A 71 -1.91 -7.78 -9.63
CA ILE A 71 -1.81 -8.43 -8.32
C ILE A 71 -2.38 -7.52 -7.23
N LEU A 72 -1.99 -6.24 -7.22
CA LEU A 72 -2.48 -5.28 -6.24
C LEU A 72 -4.01 -5.14 -6.29
N ASN A 73 -4.58 -4.96 -7.49
CA ASN A 73 -6.03 -4.83 -7.66
C ASN A 73 -6.76 -6.08 -7.15
N PHE A 74 -6.28 -7.25 -7.53
CA PHE A 74 -6.88 -8.51 -7.10
C PHE A 74 -6.82 -8.69 -5.59
N THR A 75 -5.65 -8.45 -4.98
CA THR A 75 -5.50 -8.56 -3.52
C THR A 75 -6.38 -7.55 -2.78
N MET A 76 -6.42 -6.29 -3.24
CA MET A 76 -7.29 -5.26 -2.65
C MET A 76 -8.77 -5.65 -2.73
N ASP A 77 -9.24 -6.15 -3.89
CA ASP A 77 -10.61 -6.60 -4.05
C ASP A 77 -10.94 -7.73 -3.06
N VAL A 78 -10.10 -8.76 -2.99
CA VAL A 78 -10.32 -9.90 -2.10
C VAL A 78 -10.29 -9.50 -0.63
N GLU A 79 -9.31 -8.69 -0.20
CA GLU A 79 -9.21 -8.23 1.19
C GLU A 79 -10.39 -7.36 1.57
N MET A 80 -10.78 -6.41 0.72
CA MET A 80 -11.96 -5.59 0.93
C MET A 80 -13.21 -6.48 1.08
N LEU A 81 -13.45 -7.42 0.16
CA LEU A 81 -14.62 -8.29 0.25
C LEU A 81 -14.62 -9.17 1.51
N ALA A 82 -13.47 -9.73 1.91
CA ALA A 82 -13.37 -10.53 3.12
C ALA A 82 -13.67 -9.72 4.39
N HIS A 83 -13.24 -8.45 4.45
CA HIS A 83 -13.55 -7.56 5.57
C HIS A 83 -15.04 -7.17 5.62
N PHE A 84 -15.69 -7.03 4.45
CA PHE A 84 -17.12 -6.70 4.36
C PHE A 84 -18.06 -7.91 4.51
N ASP A 85 -17.58 -9.13 4.28
CA ASP A 85 -18.38 -10.36 4.37
C ASP A 85 -19.05 -10.54 5.75
N LYS A 86 -18.34 -10.28 6.85
CA LYS A 86 -18.93 -10.37 8.20
C LYS A 86 -20.10 -9.40 8.39
N TRP A 87 -19.98 -8.21 7.82
CA TRP A 87 -20.99 -7.16 7.92
C TRP A 87 -22.24 -7.53 7.11
N GLN A 88 -22.05 -8.04 5.89
CA GLN A 88 -23.13 -8.56 5.03
C GLN A 88 -23.84 -9.78 5.63
N ARG A 89 -23.10 -10.76 6.18
CA ARG A 89 -23.70 -11.96 6.82
C ARG A 89 -24.49 -11.65 8.08
N SER A 90 -24.24 -10.50 8.70
CA SER A 90 -24.99 -10.03 9.87
C SER A 90 -26.24 -9.23 9.47
N ASN A 91 -26.52 -9.07 8.17
CA ASN A 91 -27.57 -8.21 7.60
C ASN A 91 -27.49 -6.75 8.10
N LEU A 92 -26.30 -6.31 8.52
CA LEU A 92 -26.07 -4.95 9.02
C LEU A 92 -25.81 -3.97 7.87
N ASP A 93 -25.59 -4.48 6.65
CA ASP A 93 -25.49 -3.69 5.43
C ASP A 93 -26.84 -3.09 5.04
N ASP A 94 -27.97 -3.75 5.37
CA ASP A 94 -29.34 -3.26 5.18
C ASP A 94 -29.72 -2.08 6.09
N GLU A 95 -28.94 -1.80 7.14
CA GLU A 95 -29.19 -0.68 8.06
C GLU A 95 -28.69 0.67 7.51
N TYR A 96 -27.91 0.68 6.42
CA TYR A 96 -27.29 1.88 5.90
C TYR A 96 -27.96 2.39 4.62
N GLU A 97 -28.12 3.72 4.55
CA GLU A 97 -28.74 4.40 3.42
C GLU A 97 -27.80 4.46 2.20
N ALA A 98 -28.39 4.55 1.01
CA ALA A 98 -27.71 4.78 -0.28
C ALA A 98 -26.71 3.68 -0.71
N GLN A 99 -27.08 2.41 -0.56
CA GLN A 99 -26.31 1.26 -1.04
C GLN A 99 -26.01 1.30 -2.55
N ASP A 100 -26.80 2.03 -3.34
CA ASP A 100 -26.59 2.26 -4.77
C ASP A 100 -25.34 3.11 -5.07
N GLN A 101 -24.89 3.91 -4.09
CA GLN A 101 -23.69 4.74 -4.17
C GLN A 101 -22.42 3.99 -3.78
N TRP A 102 -22.53 2.72 -3.38
CA TRP A 102 -21.37 1.95 -2.98
C TRP A 102 -20.47 1.61 -4.17
N PRO A 103 -19.15 1.43 -3.92
CA PRO A 103 -18.24 0.84 -4.88
C PRO A 103 -18.83 -0.41 -5.54
N ILE A 104 -18.58 -0.56 -6.85
CA ILE A 104 -19.23 -1.61 -7.64
C ILE A 104 -18.81 -3.01 -7.19
N GLU A 105 -17.62 -3.13 -6.64
CA GLU A 105 -17.04 -4.33 -6.07
C GLU A 105 -17.86 -4.80 -4.85
N LEU A 106 -18.21 -3.88 -3.95
CA LEU A 106 -19.03 -4.17 -2.77
C LEU A 106 -20.47 -4.54 -3.14
N ARG A 107 -21.03 -3.88 -4.17
CA ARG A 107 -22.35 -4.23 -4.69
C ARG A 107 -22.38 -5.62 -5.32
N ARG A 108 -21.31 -6.02 -6.01
CA ARG A 108 -21.17 -7.34 -6.65
C ARG A 108 -21.09 -8.47 -5.62
N ALA A 109 -20.38 -8.26 -4.51
CA ALA A 109 -20.22 -9.28 -3.47
C ALA A 109 -21.52 -9.66 -2.74
N ARG A 110 -22.57 -8.82 -2.80
CA ARG A 110 -23.90 -9.19 -2.30
C ARG A 110 -24.58 -10.27 -3.14
N ALA A 111 -24.21 -10.39 -4.43
CA ALA A 111 -24.80 -11.32 -5.37
C ALA A 111 -24.01 -12.63 -5.52
N ILE A 112 -22.73 -12.65 -5.13
CA ILE A 112 -21.81 -13.77 -5.33
C ILE A 112 -21.07 -14.02 -4.02
N SER A 113 -21.24 -15.21 -3.44
CA SER A 113 -20.57 -15.55 -2.20
C SER A 113 -19.05 -15.67 -2.42
N ALA A 114 -18.22 -15.33 -1.43
CA ALA A 114 -16.76 -15.45 -1.53
C ALA A 114 -16.28 -16.88 -1.86
N VAL A 115 -17.13 -17.90 -1.64
CA VAL A 115 -16.85 -19.31 -1.96
C VAL A 115 -16.86 -19.56 -3.47
N ASP A 116 -17.60 -18.76 -4.24
CA ASP A 116 -17.76 -18.94 -5.69
C ASP A 116 -16.60 -18.33 -6.51
N TYR A 117 -15.66 -17.62 -5.87
CA TYR A 117 -14.48 -17.05 -6.52
C TYR A 117 -13.28 -18.01 -6.62
N VAL A 118 -13.33 -19.17 -5.95
CA VAL A 118 -12.21 -20.13 -5.84
C VAL A 118 -12.40 -21.37 -6.74
N GLN A 119 -13.41 -21.39 -7.62
CA GLN A 119 -13.69 -22.52 -8.50
C GLN A 119 -13.00 -22.44 -9.87
#